data_AF-A0A0Q9TQT2-F1
#
_entry.id   AF-A0A0Q9TQT2-F1
#
_cell.length_a   1.000
_cell.length_b   1.000
_cell.length_c   1.000
_cell.angle_alpha   90.00
_cell.angle_beta   90.00
_cell.angle_gamma   90.00
#
_symmetry.space_group_name_H-M   'P 1'
#
loop_
_entity.id
_entity.type
_entity.pdbx_description
1 polymer ?
#
loop_
_entity_poly.entity_id
_entity_poly.type
_entity_poly.pdbx_seq_one_letter_code
_entity_poly.pdbx_strand_id
1 'polypeptide(L)' 'MLSIDAKRETVPTTASNESMEVENPLTAFQSLLKEATDLMLYPEPVYQLLKDPIRFLEVKIPVRMDDGKTL' A
#
# COMPACT_ATOMS: atom_id res chain seq x y z
N MET A 1 -40.19 1.14 -10.63
CA MET A 1 -38.94 1.11 -11.44
C MET A 1 -37.99 2.13 -10.83
N LEU A 2 -37.18 1.70 -9.87
CA LEU A 2 -36.02 2.45 -9.38
C LEU A 2 -35.08 1.39 -8.77
N SER A 3 -34.19 0.84 -9.60
CA SER A 3 -33.16 -0.08 -9.14
C SER A 3 -32.04 0.74 -8.51
N ILE A 4 -31.83 0.56 -7.21
CA ILE A 4 -30.65 1.03 -6.50
C ILE A 4 -29.61 -0.07 -6.67
N ASP A 5 -28.80 0.03 -7.72
CA ASP A 5 -27.68 -0.87 -7.91
C ASP A 5 -26.53 -0.43 -7.01
N ALA A 6 -26.43 -1.11 -5.86
CA ALA A 6 -25.30 -1.05 -4.96
C ALA A 6 -24.04 -1.49 -5.72
N LYS A 7 -23.28 -0.51 -6.21
CA LYS A 7 -21.96 -0.71 -6.81
C LYS A 7 -21.00 -1.17 -5.71
N ARG A 8 -20.93 -2.49 -5.49
CA ARG A 8 -19.79 -3.16 -4.87
C ARG A 8 -18.61 -3.00 -5.83
N GLU A 9 -17.71 -2.07 -5.53
CA GLU A 9 -16.38 -2.11 -6.13
C GLU A 9 -15.65 -3.33 -5.58
N THR A 10 -15.61 -4.36 -6.42
CA THR A 10 -14.84 -5.57 -6.24
C THR A 10 -13.36 -5.21 -6.27
N VAL A 11 -12.67 -5.39 -5.14
CA VAL A 11 -11.19 -5.41 -5.10
C VAL A 11 -10.73 -6.52 -6.04
N PRO A 12 -9.91 -6.24 -7.08
CA PRO A 12 -9.46 -7.28 -7.99
C PRO A 12 -8.40 -8.10 -7.26
N THR A 13 -8.77 -9.33 -6.89
CA THR A 13 -7.81 -10.40 -6.67
C THR A 13 -7.30 -10.84 -8.05
N THR A 14 -6.07 -10.49 -8.39
CA THR A 14 -5.40 -11.02 -9.59
C THR A 14 -4.11 -11.72 -9.17
N ALA A 15 -4.20 -13.04 -9.04
CA ALA A 15 -3.07 -13.95 -9.05
C ALA A 15 -2.76 -14.30 -10.52
N SER A 16 -1.77 -13.64 -11.11
CA SER A 16 -1.16 -14.06 -12.38
C SER A 16 0.26 -13.48 -12.47
N ASN A 17 1.26 -14.37 -12.44
CA ASN A 17 2.66 -14.07 -12.71
C ASN A 17 2.83 -13.64 -14.17
N GLU A 18 2.86 -12.33 -14.40
CA GLU A 18 3.51 -11.72 -15.56
C GLU A 18 4.35 -10.57 -15.01
N SER A 19 5.49 -10.30 -15.64
CA SER A 19 6.45 -9.26 -15.24
C SER A 19 5.81 -7.87 -15.27
N MET A 20 5.05 -7.55 -14.23
CA MET A 20 4.66 -6.20 -13.91
C MET A 20 5.98 -5.50 -13.58
N GLU A 21 6.33 -4.48 -14.35
CA GLU A 21 7.22 -3.45 -13.84
C GLU A 21 6.72 -3.16 -12.44
N VAL A 22 7.51 -3.54 -11.43
CA VAL A 22 7.10 -3.39 -10.04
C VAL A 22 7.11 -1.89 -9.79
N GLU A 23 6.01 -1.25 -10.15
CA GLU A 23 5.73 0.12 -9.76
C GLU A 23 5.86 0.10 -8.25
N ASN A 24 6.86 0.82 -7.75
CA ASN A 24 7.27 0.72 -6.37
C ASN A 24 6.02 0.93 -5.49
N PRO A 25 5.65 -0.02 -4.61
CA PRO A 25 4.43 0.10 -3.82
C PRO A 25 4.37 1.42 -3.03
N LEU A 26 5.54 1.98 -2.68
CA LEU A 26 5.65 3.29 -2.07
C LEU A 26 5.20 4.43 -3.02
N THR A 27 5.61 4.40 -4.29
CA THR A 27 5.22 5.43 -5.26
C THR A 27 3.73 5.35 -5.60
N ALA A 28 3.19 4.13 -5.72
CA ALA A 28 1.75 3.94 -5.90
C ALA A 28 0.95 4.50 -4.71
N PHE A 29 1.41 4.23 -3.48
CA PHE A 29 0.79 4.79 -2.27
C PHE A 29 0.88 6.31 -2.21
N GLN A 30 2.04 6.91 -2.52
CA GLN A 30 2.23 8.37 -2.49
C GLN A 30 1.30 9.09 -3.47
N SER A 31 1.13 8.55 -4.68
CA SER A 31 0.20 9.09 -5.68
C SER A 31 -1.25 9.04 -5.21
N LEU A 32 -1.69 7.91 -4.65
CA LEU A 32 -3.04 7.75 -4.10
C LEU A 32 -3.27 8.65 -2.88
N LEU A 33 -2.27 8.77 -2.00
CA LEU A 33 -2.31 9.63 -0.84
C LEU A 33 -2.51 11.09 -1.25
N LYS A 34 -1.81 11.54 -2.30
CA LYS A 34 -1.92 12.90 -2.83
C LYS A 34 -3.35 13.20 -3.29
N GLU A 35 -3.91 12.31 -4.11
CA GLU A 35 -5.29 12.41 -4.58
C GLU A 35 -6.29 12.46 -3.40
N ALA A 36 -6.13 11.58 -2.41
CA ALA A 36 -7.01 11.56 -1.23
C ALA A 36 -6.91 12.86 -0.40
N THR A 37 -5.70 13.40 -0.21
CA THR A 37 -5.53 14.66 0.53
C THR A 37 -6.11 15.86 -0.21
N ASP A 38 -6.03 15.86 -1.55
CA ASP A 38 -6.59 16.92 -2.39
C ASP A 38 -8.13 16.85 -2.38
N LEU A 39 -8.72 15.65 -2.40
CA LEU A 39 -10.17 15.43 -2.24
C LEU A 39 -10.70 15.88 -0.88
N MET A 40 -9.92 15.67 0.20
CA MET A 40 -10.29 16.09 1.56
C MET A 40 -9.98 17.56 1.86
N LEU A 41 -9.46 18.33 0.88
CA LEU A 41 -9.10 19.74 1.01
C LEU A 41 -8.08 20.00 2.13
N TYR A 42 -7.20 19.04 2.40
CA TYR A 42 -6.11 19.25 3.36
C TYR A 42 -5.01 20.11 2.75
N PRO A 43 -4.37 20.98 3.55
CA PRO A 43 -3.29 21.80 3.06
C PRO A 43 -2.04 20.95 2.77
N GLU A 44 -1.24 21.36 1.79
CA GLU A 44 -0.01 20.67 1.34
C GLU A 44 0.93 20.18 2.47
N PRO A 45 1.13 20.92 3.58
CA PRO A 45 1.99 20.45 4.67
C PRO A 45 1.54 19.12 5.30
N VAL A 46 0.24 18.81 5.24
CA VAL A 46 -0.32 17.55 5.77
C VAL A 46 0.09 16.37 4.90
N TYR A 47 -0.01 16.52 3.57
CA TYR A 47 0.48 15.51 2.63
C TYR A 47 2.00 15.28 2.82
N GLN A 48 2.76 16.36 2.93
CA GLN A 48 4.22 16.30 3.11
C GLN A 48 4.64 15.58 4.41
N LEU A 49 3.81 15.61 5.45
CA LEU A 49 4.04 14.88 6.70
C LEU A 49 3.70 13.38 6.56
N LEU A 50 2.61 13.07 5.84
CA LEU A 50 2.09 11.70 5.72
C LEU A 50 2.78 10.85 4.65
N LYS A 51 3.45 11.47 3.68
CA LYS A 51 4.14 10.77 2.59
C LYS A 51 5.30 9.89 3.07
N ASP A 52 5.87 10.21 4.23
CA ASP A 52 7.02 9.53 4.82
C ASP A 52 6.62 8.88 6.17
N PRO A 53 7.12 7.67 6.48
CA PRO A 53 6.77 6.99 7.73
C PRO A 53 7.36 7.72 8.94
N ILE A 54 6.55 7.95 9.97
CA ILE A 54 6.99 8.60 11.22
C ILE A 54 8.06 7.77 11.95
N ARG A 55 8.00 6.45 11.84
CA ARG A 55 8.98 5.52 12.42
C ARG A 55 9.22 4.36 11.46
N PHE A 56 10.48 3.97 11.35
CA PHE A 56 10.91 2.76 10.68
C PHE A 56 11.76 1.93 11.64
N LEU A 57 11.54 0.62 11.66
CA LEU A 57 12.32 -0.30 12.48
C LEU A 57 12.76 -1.48 11.61
N GLU A 58 14.06 -1.52 11.32
CA GLU A 58 14.68 -2.67 10.68
C GLU A 58 15.14 -3.65 11.76
N VAL A 59 14.64 -4.88 11.70
CA VAL A 59 14.99 -5.94 12.66
C VAL A 59 15.61 -7.12 11.95
N LYS A 60 16.54 -7.79 12.64
CA LYS A 60 17.04 -9.10 12.24
C LYS A 60 16.32 -10.15 13.10
N ILE A 61 15.45 -10.93 12.47
CA ILE A 61 14.74 -12.03 13.14
C ILE A 61 15.55 -13.30 12.92
N PRO A 62 16.16 -13.88 13.97
CA PRO A 62 16.89 -15.14 13.81
C PRO A 62 15.89 -16.26 13.53
N VAL A 63 16.18 -17.11 12.56
CA VAL A 63 15.32 -18.25 12.18
C VAL A 63 16.05 -19.55 12.44
N ARG A 64 15.38 -20.47 13.13
CA ARG A 64 15.82 -21.87 13.27
C ARG A 64 15.29 -22.64 12.06
N MET A 65 16.21 -23.18 11.27
CA MET A 65 15.89 -24.03 10.13
C MET A 65 15.55 -25.44 10.61
N ASP A 66 14.80 -26.18 9.79
CA ASP A 66 14.48 -27.60 10.05
C ASP A 66 15.75 -28.47 10.18
N ASP A 67 16.84 -28.08 9.48
CA ASP A 67 18.16 -28.71 9.56
C ASP A 67 18.94 -28.38 10.84
N GLY A 68 18.31 -27.73 11.83
CA GLY A 68 18.90 -27.38 13.14
C GLY A 68 19.89 -26.20 13.12
N LYS A 69 20.23 -25.66 11.94
CA LYS A 69 21.06 -24.46 11.79
C LYS A 69 20.26 -23.19 12.09
N THR A 70 20.95 -22.15 12.56
CA THR A 70 20.36 -20.81 12.79
C THR A 70 21.02 -19.82 11.86
N LEU A 71 20.23 -18.97 11.22
CA LEU A 71 20.67 -17.78 10.48
C LEU A 71 20.04 -16.54 11.10
#